data_AF-A0A641S262-F1
#
_entry.id   AF-A0A641S262-F1
#
_cell.length_a   1.000
_cell.length_b   1.000
_cell.length_c   1.000
_cell.angle_alpha   90.00
_cell.angle_beta   90.00
_cell.angle_gamma   90.00
#
_symmetry.space_group_name_H-M   'P 1'
#
loop_
_entity.id
_entity.type
_entity.pdbx_description
1 polymer ?
#
loop_
_entity_poly.entity_id
_entity_poly.type
_entity_poly.pdbx_seq_one_letter_code
_entity_poly.pdbx_strand_id
1 'polypeptide(L)'
;DYLLAVGGGSVIDGTKLISAGILYDGDAWDLVLAGRPVTHTVPLATVLTLPATGSEMNNGAVISRRETKEKYPFYANYPIFSILDPEVTFTLPPHQVACGLADTFVHVMEQYMTTPGQSRIMDRWAEGILQTLVEIAPKIRENQHDYQLMADFMLSATMALNGFIAMGVSQDWATHMIGHEITALHGLTHGHTLAIVLPATLQVLHEEKGDKLLQYGERVWGITSGTREERIDEAICHTEEFFRSLGLTTRLHEENIGQDTILEIERRFNERGAKYGENGNVTGAVARRILETAL
;
A
#
# COMPACT_ATOMS: atom_id res chain seq x y z
N ASP A 1 -21.30 -9.42 -21.31
CA ASP A 1 -22.09 -9.90 -20.15
C ASP A 1 -21.19 -10.35 -18.99
N TYR A 2 -19.90 -10.61 -19.24
CA TYR A 2 -18.90 -10.92 -18.21
C TYR A 2 -17.54 -10.30 -18.57
N LEU A 3 -16.70 -10.03 -17.57
CA LEU A 3 -15.33 -9.55 -17.75
C LEU A 3 -14.33 -10.49 -17.07
N LEU A 4 -13.18 -10.72 -17.72
CA LEU A 4 -12.06 -11.48 -17.14
C LEU A 4 -10.80 -10.60 -17.16
N ALA A 5 -10.35 -10.19 -15.99
CA ALA A 5 -9.10 -9.45 -15.84
C ALA A 5 -7.93 -10.43 -15.75
N VAL A 6 -6.98 -10.39 -16.69
CA VAL A 6 -5.76 -11.22 -16.67
C VAL A 6 -4.56 -10.29 -16.53
N GLY A 7 -3.97 -10.24 -15.33
CA GLY A 7 -2.86 -9.33 -15.05
C GLY A 7 -2.64 -9.07 -13.57
N GLY A 8 -1.85 -8.04 -13.27
CA GLY A 8 -1.69 -7.50 -11.91
C GLY A 8 -2.82 -6.56 -11.50
N GLY A 9 -2.66 -5.94 -10.33
CA GLY A 9 -3.62 -5.00 -9.75
C GLY A 9 -4.09 -3.90 -10.71
N SER A 10 -3.21 -3.32 -11.53
CA SER A 10 -3.62 -2.28 -12.50
C SER A 10 -4.64 -2.76 -13.55
N VAL A 11 -4.53 -4.01 -14.02
CA VAL A 11 -5.49 -4.58 -14.97
C VAL A 11 -6.81 -4.86 -14.27
N ILE A 12 -6.75 -5.38 -13.04
CA ILE A 12 -7.94 -5.68 -12.23
C ILE A 12 -8.70 -4.38 -11.89
N ASP A 13 -8.00 -3.35 -11.41
CA ASP A 13 -8.55 -2.05 -11.06
C ASP A 13 -9.18 -1.35 -12.27
N GLY A 14 -8.49 -1.34 -13.42
CA GLY A 14 -9.05 -0.83 -14.66
C GLY A 14 -10.30 -1.60 -15.08
N THR A 15 -10.30 -2.92 -14.91
CA THR A 15 -11.47 -3.77 -15.20
C THR A 15 -12.64 -3.50 -14.26
N LYS A 16 -12.39 -3.19 -12.98
CA LYS A 16 -13.44 -2.76 -12.03
C LYS A 16 -14.10 -1.46 -12.49
N LEU A 17 -13.33 -0.48 -12.98
CA LEU A 17 -13.91 0.74 -13.53
C LEU A 17 -14.66 0.47 -14.85
N ILE A 18 -14.11 -0.34 -15.76
CA ILE A 18 -14.80 -0.75 -17.00
C ILE A 18 -16.13 -1.45 -16.69
N SER A 19 -16.12 -2.35 -15.70
CA SER A 19 -17.29 -3.08 -15.21
C SER A 19 -18.43 -2.16 -14.77
N ALA A 20 -18.12 -1.05 -14.09
CA ALA A 20 -19.09 -0.04 -13.71
C ALA A 20 -19.44 0.91 -14.88
N GLY A 21 -18.43 1.36 -15.63
CA GLY A 21 -18.56 2.35 -16.70
C GLY A 21 -19.37 1.88 -17.90
N ILE A 22 -19.37 0.59 -18.23
CA ILE A 22 -20.20 0.02 -19.31
C ILE A 22 -21.71 0.28 -19.07
N LEU A 23 -22.12 0.38 -17.80
CA LEU A 23 -23.51 0.57 -17.39
C LEU A 23 -23.82 2.03 -17.05
N TYR A 24 -22.91 2.95 -17.33
CA TYR A 24 -23.02 4.36 -16.99
C TYR A 24 -23.04 5.22 -18.27
N ASP A 25 -24.06 6.06 -18.42
CA ASP A 25 -24.25 6.89 -19.62
C ASP A 25 -23.29 8.09 -19.71
N GLY A 26 -22.54 8.40 -18.63
CA GLY A 26 -21.63 9.54 -18.53
C GLY A 26 -20.15 9.17 -18.64
N ASP A 27 -19.27 10.10 -18.25
CA ASP A 27 -17.83 9.83 -18.18
C ASP A 27 -17.55 8.92 -16.97
N ALA A 28 -16.88 7.79 -17.18
CA ALA A 28 -16.51 6.88 -16.10
C ALA A 28 -15.66 7.58 -15.01
N TRP A 29 -14.97 8.68 -15.33
CA TRP A 29 -14.28 9.49 -14.33
C TRP A 29 -15.22 10.11 -13.28
N ASP A 30 -16.48 10.38 -13.63
CA ASP A 30 -17.48 10.88 -12.68
C ASP A 30 -17.74 9.86 -11.56
N LEU A 31 -17.65 8.56 -11.87
CA LEU A 31 -17.79 7.48 -10.89
C LEU A 31 -16.61 7.45 -9.90
N VAL A 32 -15.40 7.76 -10.38
CA VAL A 32 -14.21 7.86 -9.54
C VAL A 32 -14.35 9.06 -8.60
N LEU A 33 -14.71 10.23 -9.13
CA LEU A 33 -14.88 11.46 -8.35
C LEU A 33 -16.04 11.39 -7.35
N ALA A 34 -17.04 10.54 -7.59
CA ALA A 34 -18.16 10.35 -6.67
C ALA A 34 -17.74 9.79 -5.31
N GLY A 35 -16.58 9.13 -5.21
CA GLY A 35 -16.00 8.67 -3.95
C GLY A 35 -16.86 7.69 -3.15
N ARG A 36 -17.80 7.00 -3.81
CA ARG A 36 -18.75 6.06 -3.20
C ARG A 36 -18.82 4.74 -3.96
N PRO A 37 -19.10 3.61 -3.28
CA PRO A 37 -19.21 2.32 -3.95
C PRO A 37 -20.27 2.28 -5.05
N VAL A 38 -19.89 1.78 -6.23
CA VAL A 38 -20.78 1.49 -7.34
C VAL A 38 -21.15 0.00 -7.30
N THR A 39 -22.43 -0.29 -7.11
CA THR A 39 -22.92 -1.68 -6.94
C THR A 39 -23.62 -2.24 -8.18
N HIS A 40 -23.97 -1.39 -9.15
CA HIS A 40 -24.51 -1.84 -10.43
C HIS A 40 -23.36 -1.96 -11.44
N THR A 41 -22.82 -3.18 -11.59
CA THR A 41 -21.62 -3.43 -12.39
C THR A 41 -21.77 -4.73 -13.19
N VAL A 42 -21.05 -4.84 -14.31
CA VAL A 42 -20.92 -6.10 -15.05
C VAL A 42 -20.09 -7.09 -14.21
N PRO A 43 -20.54 -8.33 -13.99
CA PRO A 43 -19.77 -9.26 -13.17
C PRO A 43 -18.38 -9.54 -13.76
N LEU A 44 -17.37 -9.67 -12.89
CA LEU A 44 -15.98 -9.91 -13.30
C LEU A 44 -15.31 -11.00 -12.49
N ALA A 45 -14.33 -11.67 -13.08
CA ALA A 45 -13.35 -12.53 -12.40
C ALA A 45 -11.93 -12.10 -12.74
N THR A 46 -10.96 -12.66 -12.01
CA THR A 46 -9.55 -12.34 -12.21
C THR A 46 -8.67 -13.58 -12.36
N VAL A 47 -7.58 -13.43 -13.11
CA VAL A 47 -6.40 -14.30 -13.12
C VAL A 47 -5.22 -13.40 -12.74
N LEU A 48 -4.76 -13.54 -11.50
CA LEU A 48 -3.73 -12.67 -10.93
C LEU A 48 -2.35 -13.10 -11.43
N THR A 49 -1.59 -12.16 -11.97
CA THR A 49 -0.20 -12.43 -12.45
C THR A 49 0.88 -11.65 -11.68
N LEU A 50 0.48 -10.75 -10.78
CA LEU A 50 1.39 -9.95 -9.96
C LEU A 50 0.74 -9.70 -8.60
N PRO A 51 1.24 -10.31 -7.52
CA PRO A 51 0.78 -10.02 -6.16
C PRO A 51 1.30 -8.66 -5.68
N ALA A 52 0.38 -7.85 -5.13
CA ALA A 52 0.71 -6.57 -4.48
C ALA A 52 -0.52 -5.98 -3.75
N THR A 53 -1.64 -5.87 -4.46
CA THR A 53 -2.73 -4.95 -4.10
C THR A 53 -3.96 -5.59 -3.47
N GLY A 54 -4.03 -6.93 -3.38
CA GLY A 54 -5.22 -7.66 -2.94
C GLY A 54 -6.48 -7.40 -3.79
N SER A 55 -6.35 -6.75 -4.95
CA SER A 55 -7.47 -6.31 -5.79
C SER A 55 -8.32 -7.48 -6.31
N GLU A 56 -7.72 -8.67 -6.39
CA GLU A 56 -8.39 -9.92 -6.70
C GLU A 56 -9.37 -10.39 -5.60
N MET A 57 -9.29 -9.87 -4.38
CA MET A 57 -10.16 -10.25 -3.25
C MET A 57 -10.72 -9.05 -2.48
N ASN A 58 -10.74 -7.87 -3.09
CA ASN A 58 -11.33 -6.68 -2.50
C ASN A 58 -12.22 -5.89 -3.49
N ASN A 59 -12.87 -4.85 -2.98
CA ASN A 59 -13.78 -3.99 -3.75
C ASN A 59 -13.15 -2.66 -4.17
N GLY A 60 -11.90 -2.40 -3.81
CA GLY A 60 -11.18 -1.17 -4.13
C GLY A 60 -10.48 -1.24 -5.49
N ALA A 61 -10.22 -0.08 -6.06
CA ALA A 61 -9.41 0.13 -7.25
C ALA A 61 -8.76 1.50 -7.17
N VAL A 62 -7.63 1.72 -7.84
CA VAL A 62 -7.02 3.04 -7.95
C VAL A 62 -6.84 3.44 -9.40
N ILE A 63 -7.50 4.53 -9.80
CA ILE A 63 -7.58 4.95 -11.21
C ILE A 63 -6.82 6.26 -11.40
N SER A 64 -6.00 6.31 -12.46
CA SER A 64 -5.26 7.52 -12.85
C SER A 64 -5.90 8.21 -14.04
N ARG A 65 -6.03 9.55 -13.98
CA ARG A 65 -6.35 10.41 -15.13
C ARG A 65 -5.09 11.17 -15.54
N ARG A 66 -4.48 10.74 -16.65
CA ARG A 66 -3.19 11.29 -17.12
C ARG A 66 -3.26 12.75 -17.51
N GLU A 67 -4.38 13.19 -18.10
CA GLU A 67 -4.60 14.58 -18.52
C GLU A 67 -4.49 15.57 -17.35
N THR A 68 -4.99 15.19 -16.18
CA THR A 68 -5.02 16.02 -14.98
C THR A 68 -3.93 15.65 -13.97
N LYS A 69 -3.15 14.59 -14.23
CA LYS A 69 -2.16 14.01 -13.31
C LYS A 69 -2.76 13.71 -11.93
N GLU A 70 -3.92 13.06 -11.94
CA GLU A 70 -4.66 12.66 -10.74
C GLU A 70 -4.69 11.14 -10.62
N LYS A 71 -4.69 10.65 -9.38
CA LYS A 71 -4.79 9.22 -9.06
C LYS A 71 -5.65 9.07 -7.80
N TYR A 72 -6.83 8.47 -7.94
CA TYR A 72 -7.83 8.40 -6.86
C TYR A 72 -8.38 6.99 -6.66
N PRO A 73 -8.82 6.66 -5.43
CA PRO A 73 -9.51 5.41 -5.16
C PRO A 73 -10.91 5.40 -5.81
N PHE A 74 -11.34 4.22 -6.19
CA PHE A 74 -12.64 3.89 -6.75
C PHE A 74 -13.11 2.58 -6.11
N TYR A 75 -14.43 2.41 -5.92
CA TYR A 75 -14.98 1.21 -5.28
C TYR A 75 -16.09 0.62 -6.13
N ALA A 76 -15.99 -0.67 -6.44
CA ALA A 76 -16.97 -1.42 -7.24
C ALA A 76 -17.30 -2.75 -6.55
N ASN A 77 -18.03 -3.66 -7.20
CA ASN A 77 -18.23 -5.01 -6.66
C ASN A 77 -16.91 -5.81 -6.60
N TYR A 78 -16.86 -6.77 -5.67
CA TYR A 78 -15.80 -7.77 -5.62
C TYR A 78 -15.78 -8.63 -6.91
N PRO A 79 -14.61 -9.14 -7.33
CA PRO A 79 -14.56 -10.24 -8.29
C PRO A 79 -15.39 -11.43 -7.79
N ILE A 80 -16.08 -12.14 -8.69
CA ILE A 80 -16.85 -13.35 -8.34
C ILE A 80 -15.91 -14.48 -7.93
N PHE A 81 -14.81 -14.62 -8.65
CA PHE A 81 -13.73 -15.54 -8.33
C PHE A 81 -12.41 -14.99 -8.84
N SER A 82 -11.33 -15.51 -8.28
CA SER A 82 -9.97 -15.14 -8.63
C SER A 82 -9.09 -16.39 -8.69
N ILE A 83 -8.30 -16.51 -9.76
CA ILE A 83 -7.34 -17.59 -9.97
C ILE A 83 -5.96 -17.05 -9.65
N LEU A 84 -5.28 -17.71 -8.71
CA LEU A 84 -3.97 -17.36 -8.22
C LEU A 84 -3.05 -18.56 -8.43
N ASP A 85 -2.07 -18.41 -9.31
CA ASP A 85 -1.05 -19.42 -9.61
C ASP A 85 0.34 -18.80 -9.36
N PRO A 86 1.07 -19.21 -8.30
CA PRO A 86 2.37 -18.66 -7.99
C PRO A 86 3.41 -18.82 -9.12
N GLU A 87 3.32 -19.84 -9.97
CA GLU A 87 4.33 -20.09 -11.00
C GLU A 87 4.40 -18.98 -12.06
N VAL A 88 3.29 -18.29 -12.32
CA VAL A 88 3.28 -17.18 -13.29
C VAL A 88 4.15 -16.01 -12.84
N THR A 89 4.40 -15.90 -11.52
CA THR A 89 5.22 -14.84 -10.93
C THR A 89 6.72 -15.04 -11.13
N PHE A 90 7.16 -16.24 -11.52
CA PHE A 90 8.56 -16.57 -11.75
C PHE A 90 9.22 -15.71 -12.83
N THR A 91 8.43 -15.18 -13.75
CA THR A 91 8.89 -14.33 -14.85
C THR A 91 8.87 -12.83 -14.54
N LEU A 92 8.43 -12.43 -13.34
CA LEU A 92 8.39 -11.02 -12.96
C LEU A 92 9.80 -10.44 -12.85
N PRO A 93 10.02 -9.18 -13.29
CA PRO A 93 11.26 -8.48 -13.01
C PRO A 93 11.50 -8.35 -11.49
N PRO A 94 12.74 -8.49 -10.99
CA PRO A 94 13.03 -8.38 -9.55
C PRO A 94 12.52 -7.08 -8.91
N HIS A 95 12.59 -5.96 -9.63
CA HIS A 95 12.07 -4.68 -9.15
C HIS A 95 10.55 -4.68 -8.92
N GLN A 96 9.78 -5.38 -9.75
CA GLN A 96 8.32 -5.52 -9.57
C GLN A 96 7.99 -6.40 -8.36
N VAL A 97 8.76 -7.46 -8.14
CA VAL A 97 8.62 -8.30 -6.93
C VAL A 97 8.94 -7.49 -5.67
N ALA A 98 10.03 -6.73 -5.68
CA ALA A 98 10.39 -5.83 -4.58
C ALA A 98 9.29 -4.79 -4.30
N CYS A 99 8.73 -4.16 -5.34
CA CYS A 99 7.62 -3.22 -5.19
C CYS A 99 6.36 -3.90 -4.63
N GLY A 100 6.03 -5.11 -5.08
CA GLY A 100 4.87 -5.84 -4.58
C GLY A 100 5.01 -6.27 -3.11
N LEU A 101 6.20 -6.67 -2.69
CA LEU A 101 6.53 -6.95 -1.29
C LEU A 101 6.40 -5.68 -0.43
N ALA A 102 6.93 -4.56 -0.91
CA ALA A 102 6.83 -3.28 -0.20
C ALA A 102 5.36 -2.80 -0.07
N ASP A 103 4.59 -2.87 -1.16
CA ASP A 103 3.17 -2.49 -1.17
C ASP A 103 2.35 -3.36 -0.22
N THR A 104 2.58 -4.69 -0.25
CA THR A 104 1.96 -5.64 0.69
C THR A 104 2.28 -5.29 2.14
N PHE A 105 3.55 -5.01 2.43
CA PHE A 105 3.99 -4.61 3.77
C PHE A 105 3.27 -3.34 4.24
N VAL A 106 3.21 -2.32 3.37
CA VAL A 106 2.59 -1.03 3.69
C VAL A 106 1.08 -1.19 3.87
N HIS A 107 0.39 -2.00 3.06
CA HIS A 107 -1.03 -2.31 3.27
C HIS A 107 -1.29 -2.85 4.67
N VAL A 108 -0.45 -3.77 5.16
CA VAL A 108 -0.59 -4.29 6.53
C VAL A 108 -0.32 -3.18 7.55
N MET A 109 0.74 -2.39 7.35
CA MET A 109 1.11 -1.30 8.26
C MET A 109 0.01 -0.24 8.37
N GLU A 110 -0.67 0.14 7.29
CA GLU A 110 -1.75 1.13 7.28
C GLU A 110 -3.01 0.68 8.05
N GLN A 111 -3.18 -0.63 8.25
CA GLN A 111 -4.29 -1.23 9.04
C GLN A 111 -3.85 -1.64 10.46
N TYR A 112 -2.54 -1.70 10.71
CA TYR A 112 -1.96 -2.15 11.97
C TYR A 112 -1.37 -1.01 12.79
N MET A 113 -0.66 -0.07 12.18
CA MET A 113 0.08 1.02 12.84
C MET A 113 -0.82 2.21 13.16
N THR A 114 -1.90 1.94 13.91
CA THR A 114 -2.96 2.91 14.22
C THR A 114 -3.22 2.97 15.73
N THR A 115 -4.42 2.61 16.19
CA THR A 115 -4.82 2.76 17.59
C THR A 115 -4.52 1.50 18.40
N PRO A 116 -3.80 1.59 19.53
CA PRO A 116 -3.49 0.42 20.35
C PRO A 116 -4.73 -0.20 21.01
N GLY A 117 -4.68 -1.52 21.20
CA GLY A 117 -5.66 -2.25 22.01
C GLY A 117 -7.02 -2.50 21.36
N GLN A 118 -7.22 -2.19 20.07
CA GLN A 118 -8.50 -2.39 19.39
C GLN A 118 -8.84 -3.87 19.17
N SER A 119 -7.87 -4.67 18.71
CA SER A 119 -8.11 -6.10 18.47
C SER A 119 -6.84 -6.93 18.50
N ARG A 120 -6.74 -7.81 19.51
CA ARG A 120 -5.60 -8.74 19.63
C ARG A 120 -5.52 -9.72 18.47
N ILE A 121 -6.65 -10.15 17.91
CA ILE A 121 -6.66 -11.12 16.81
C ILE A 121 -6.21 -10.47 15.50
N MET A 122 -6.63 -9.23 15.23
CA MET A 122 -6.18 -8.49 14.04
C MET A 122 -4.71 -8.14 14.14
N ASP A 123 -4.23 -7.75 15.33
CA ASP A 123 -2.80 -7.56 15.59
C ASP A 123 -1.99 -8.80 15.22
N ARG A 124 -2.41 -10.00 15.65
CA ARG A 124 -1.68 -11.25 15.36
C ARG A 124 -1.70 -11.61 13.89
N TRP A 125 -2.81 -11.36 13.20
CA TRP A 125 -2.89 -11.60 11.76
C TRP A 125 -1.98 -10.64 10.99
N ALA A 126 -2.00 -9.36 11.30
CA ALA A 126 -1.11 -8.37 10.72
C ALA A 126 0.36 -8.69 10.99
N GLU A 127 0.71 -8.97 12.25
CA GLU A 127 2.09 -9.33 12.66
C GLU A 127 2.58 -10.59 11.95
N GLY A 128 1.73 -11.61 11.80
CA GLY A 128 2.08 -12.84 11.08
C GLY A 128 2.37 -12.60 9.60
N ILE A 129 1.60 -11.73 8.94
CA ILE A 129 1.88 -11.34 7.55
C ILE A 129 3.22 -10.60 7.47
N LEU A 130 3.46 -9.60 8.33
CA LEU A 130 4.71 -8.83 8.34
C LEU A 130 5.93 -9.73 8.57
N GLN A 131 5.87 -10.61 9.58
CA GLN A 131 6.94 -11.58 9.87
C GLN A 131 7.20 -12.51 8.67
N THR A 132 6.14 -13.00 8.03
CA THR A 132 6.25 -13.85 6.84
C THR A 132 6.96 -13.10 5.71
N LEU A 133 6.58 -11.85 5.42
CA LEU A 133 7.23 -11.03 4.39
C LEU A 133 8.72 -10.81 4.70
N VAL A 134 9.07 -10.48 5.94
CA VAL A 134 10.46 -10.30 6.38
C VAL A 134 11.27 -11.58 6.20
N GLU A 135 10.67 -12.73 6.47
CA GLU A 135 11.33 -14.03 6.32
C GLU A 135 11.54 -14.43 4.85
N ILE A 136 10.52 -14.27 3.99
CA ILE A 136 10.54 -14.81 2.62
C ILE A 136 11.22 -13.86 1.62
N ALA A 137 11.15 -12.54 1.82
CA ALA A 137 11.66 -11.57 0.88
C ALA A 137 13.15 -11.75 0.48
N PRO A 138 14.11 -11.94 1.41
CA PRO A 138 15.50 -12.19 1.03
C PRO A 138 15.65 -13.51 0.27
N LYS A 139 14.88 -14.55 0.64
CA LYS A 139 14.91 -15.86 -0.02
C LYS A 139 14.35 -15.80 -1.45
N ILE A 140 13.28 -15.02 -1.68
CA ILE A 140 12.72 -14.76 -3.02
C ILE A 140 13.77 -14.08 -3.91
N ARG A 141 14.51 -13.12 -3.36
CA ARG A 141 15.57 -12.41 -4.10
C ARG A 141 16.71 -13.35 -4.51
N GLU A 142 17.04 -14.34 -3.67
CA GLU A 142 18.02 -15.38 -4.00
C GLU A 142 17.49 -16.37 -5.05
N ASN A 143 16.22 -16.80 -4.92
CA ASN A 143 15.58 -17.72 -5.85
C ASN A 143 14.07 -17.45 -5.99
N GLN A 144 13.70 -16.69 -7.02
CA GLN A 144 12.31 -16.37 -7.34
C GLN A 144 11.52 -17.56 -7.94
N HIS A 145 12.18 -18.67 -8.29
CA HIS A 145 11.52 -19.87 -8.82
C HIS A 145 11.12 -20.87 -7.73
N ASP A 146 11.28 -20.51 -6.45
CA ASP A 146 10.77 -21.31 -5.35
C ASP A 146 9.24 -21.13 -5.24
N TYR A 147 8.50 -22.20 -5.54
CA TYR A 147 7.05 -22.19 -5.51
C TYR A 147 6.50 -21.78 -4.14
N GLN A 148 7.07 -22.29 -3.05
CA GLN A 148 6.51 -22.05 -1.72
C GLN A 148 6.71 -20.59 -1.29
N LEU A 149 7.88 -20.02 -1.58
CA LEU A 149 8.13 -18.62 -1.28
C LEU A 149 7.18 -17.69 -2.06
N MET A 150 6.96 -17.98 -3.34
CA MET A 150 6.05 -17.17 -4.16
C MET A 150 4.58 -17.40 -3.79
N ALA A 151 4.21 -18.61 -3.34
CA ALA A 151 2.88 -18.91 -2.81
C ALA A 151 2.60 -18.14 -1.51
N ASP A 152 3.56 -18.14 -0.58
CA ASP A 152 3.47 -17.40 0.68
C ASP A 152 3.38 -15.89 0.43
N PHE A 153 4.18 -15.36 -0.50
CA PHE A 153 4.09 -13.96 -0.90
C PHE A 153 2.72 -13.64 -1.51
N MET A 154 2.27 -14.46 -2.47
CA MET A 154 1.00 -14.23 -3.16
C MET A 154 -0.19 -14.23 -2.20
N LEU A 155 -0.26 -15.19 -1.28
CA LEU A 155 -1.32 -15.23 -0.28
C LEU A 155 -1.18 -14.09 0.75
N SER A 156 0.04 -13.72 1.15
CA SER A 156 0.29 -12.58 2.02
C SER A 156 -0.24 -11.28 1.40
N ALA A 157 0.00 -11.06 0.10
CA ALA A 157 -0.52 -9.92 -0.65
C ALA A 157 -2.05 -9.87 -0.69
N THR A 158 -2.70 -11.02 -0.91
CA THR A 158 -4.17 -11.12 -0.84
C THR A 158 -4.69 -10.76 0.56
N MET A 159 -4.12 -11.37 1.60
CA MET A 159 -4.58 -11.20 2.98
C MET A 159 -4.30 -9.80 3.54
N ALA A 160 -3.26 -9.13 3.02
CA ALA A 160 -2.92 -7.76 3.41
C ALA A 160 -4.01 -6.74 3.04
N LEU A 161 -4.82 -6.98 2.01
CA LEU A 161 -5.83 -5.99 1.56
C LEU A 161 -7.19 -6.59 1.17
N ASN A 162 -7.54 -7.79 1.65
CA ASN A 162 -8.89 -8.36 1.46
C ASN A 162 -9.92 -7.89 2.51
N GLY A 163 -9.51 -7.05 3.46
CA GLY A 163 -10.36 -6.48 4.51
C GLY A 163 -10.44 -7.30 5.80
N PHE A 164 -9.82 -8.48 5.88
CA PHE A 164 -9.84 -9.27 7.12
C PHE A 164 -9.12 -8.56 8.26
N ILE A 165 -7.89 -8.08 8.04
CA ILE A 165 -7.11 -7.42 9.09
C ILE A 165 -7.63 -6.02 9.46
N ALA A 166 -8.54 -5.47 8.66
CA ALA A 166 -9.24 -4.22 8.91
C ALA A 166 -10.48 -4.36 9.82
N MET A 167 -10.88 -5.58 10.19
CA MET A 167 -12.13 -5.80 10.91
C MET A 167 -12.09 -5.21 12.33
N GLY A 168 -12.84 -4.11 12.53
CA GLY A 168 -13.00 -3.48 13.83
C GLY A 168 -11.80 -2.68 14.32
N VAL A 169 -10.87 -2.32 13.42
CA VAL A 169 -9.69 -1.50 13.73
C VAL A 169 -9.67 -0.21 12.91
N SER A 170 -8.98 0.80 13.41
CA SER A 170 -8.72 2.06 12.71
C SER A 170 -7.70 1.82 11.58
N GLN A 171 -7.79 2.64 10.52
CA GLN A 171 -6.89 2.60 9.37
C GLN A 171 -6.36 4.02 9.09
N ASP A 172 -5.15 4.15 8.57
CA ASP A 172 -4.45 5.42 8.38
C ASP A 172 -4.56 5.94 6.93
N TRP A 173 -3.99 5.19 5.98
CA TRP A 173 -3.91 5.46 4.54
C TRP A 173 -3.13 6.71 4.11
N ALA A 174 -2.50 7.45 5.03
CA ALA A 174 -1.77 8.66 4.67
C ALA A 174 -0.53 8.38 3.80
N THR A 175 0.18 7.28 4.04
CA THR A 175 1.35 6.90 3.23
C THR A 175 0.92 6.62 1.80
N HIS A 176 -0.17 5.87 1.61
CA HIS A 176 -0.74 5.62 0.28
C HIS A 176 -1.17 6.90 -0.43
N MET A 177 -1.82 7.83 0.26
CA MET A 177 -2.29 9.07 -0.36
C MET A 177 -1.15 9.99 -0.79
N ILE A 178 -0.05 10.05 -0.04
CA ILE A 178 1.16 10.76 -0.45
C ILE A 178 1.85 10.01 -1.62
N GLY A 179 1.97 8.68 -1.54
CA GLY A 179 2.55 7.86 -2.61
C GLY A 179 1.80 7.94 -3.93
N HIS A 180 0.47 8.12 -3.91
CA HIS A 180 -0.34 8.38 -5.09
C HIS A 180 0.07 9.64 -5.83
N GLU A 181 0.32 10.75 -5.12
CA GLU A 181 0.77 11.99 -5.73
C GLU A 181 2.16 11.83 -6.37
N ILE A 182 3.10 11.17 -5.68
CA ILE A 182 4.43 10.90 -6.24
C ILE A 182 4.31 10.08 -7.53
N THR A 183 3.47 9.02 -7.51
CA THR A 183 3.20 8.20 -8.69
C THR A 183 2.61 9.04 -9.83
N ALA A 184 1.64 9.90 -9.55
CA ALA A 184 0.95 10.70 -10.55
C ALA A 184 1.84 11.79 -11.16
N LEU A 185 2.77 12.34 -10.38
CA LEU A 185 3.67 13.41 -10.81
C LEU A 185 4.92 12.88 -11.54
N HIS A 186 5.47 11.74 -11.11
CA HIS A 186 6.77 11.23 -11.57
C HIS A 186 6.72 9.88 -12.29
N GLY A 187 5.59 9.16 -12.23
CA GLY A 187 5.47 7.83 -12.82
C GLY A 187 6.25 6.74 -12.08
N LEU A 188 6.74 7.03 -10.86
CA LEU A 188 7.42 6.05 -10.02
C LEU A 188 6.48 4.88 -9.68
N THR A 189 6.99 3.65 -9.67
CA THR A 189 6.19 2.46 -9.37
C THR A 189 5.62 2.57 -7.95
N HIS A 190 4.34 2.23 -7.78
CA HIS A 190 3.61 2.55 -6.56
C HIS A 190 4.27 2.01 -5.28
N GLY A 191 4.59 0.72 -5.20
CA GLY A 191 5.28 0.15 -4.03
C GLY A 191 6.61 0.83 -3.71
N HIS A 192 7.32 1.36 -4.71
CA HIS A 192 8.54 2.13 -4.50
C HIS A 192 8.27 3.49 -3.84
N THR A 193 7.18 4.17 -4.22
CA THR A 193 6.77 5.42 -3.54
C THR A 193 6.48 5.18 -2.06
N LEU A 194 5.90 4.03 -1.71
CA LEU A 194 5.55 3.70 -0.34
C LEU A 194 6.79 3.37 0.51
N ALA A 195 7.78 2.70 -0.07
CA ALA A 195 9.06 2.43 0.57
C ALA A 195 9.81 3.72 0.97
N ILE A 196 9.64 4.80 0.20
CA ILE A 196 10.19 6.13 0.52
C ILE A 196 9.36 6.81 1.62
N VAL A 197 8.03 6.79 1.50
CA VAL A 197 7.15 7.59 2.37
C VAL A 197 6.96 6.97 3.75
N LEU A 198 6.78 5.64 3.86
CA LEU A 198 6.40 5.00 5.12
C LEU A 198 7.38 5.29 6.27
N PRO A 199 8.72 5.11 6.12
CA PRO A 199 9.65 5.36 7.22
C PRO A 199 9.57 6.81 7.72
N ALA A 200 9.45 7.77 6.80
CA ALA A 200 9.32 9.18 7.14
C ALA A 200 7.97 9.51 7.81
N THR A 201 6.88 8.86 7.37
CA THR A 201 5.57 8.96 8.06
C THR A 201 5.69 8.49 9.51
N LEU A 202 6.31 7.34 9.74
CA LEU A 202 6.51 6.80 11.09
C LEU A 202 7.39 7.72 11.94
N GLN A 203 8.44 8.32 11.36
CA GLN A 203 9.30 9.27 12.07
C GLN A 203 8.54 10.55 12.47
N VAL A 204 7.74 11.11 11.57
CA VAL A 204 7.00 12.36 11.85
C VAL A 204 5.87 12.15 12.87
N LEU A 205 5.26 10.96 12.87
CA LEU A 205 4.11 10.61 13.71
C LEU A 205 4.45 9.66 14.87
N HIS A 206 5.74 9.57 15.23
CA HIS A 206 6.22 8.59 16.23
C HIS A 206 5.63 8.82 17.62
N GLU A 207 5.35 10.06 18.00
CA GLU A 207 4.70 10.39 19.27
C GLU A 207 3.29 9.79 19.34
N GLU A 208 2.47 10.01 18.30
CA GLU A 208 1.10 9.50 18.25
C GLU A 208 1.03 7.98 18.07
N LYS A 209 1.96 7.40 17.30
CA LYS A 209 1.99 5.96 16.97
C LYS A 209 2.85 5.13 17.93
N GLY A 210 3.49 5.76 18.91
CA GLY A 210 4.58 5.17 19.70
C GLY A 210 4.25 3.85 20.39
N ASP A 211 3.03 3.67 20.90
CA ASP A 211 2.64 2.41 21.55
C ASP A 211 2.54 1.25 20.55
N LYS A 212 2.07 1.52 19.33
CA LYS A 212 2.02 0.53 18.26
C LYS A 212 3.40 0.31 17.65
N LEU A 213 4.26 1.32 17.57
CA LEU A 213 5.67 1.19 17.18
C LEU A 213 6.45 0.30 18.15
N LEU A 214 6.22 0.43 19.47
CA LEU A 214 6.81 -0.46 20.47
C LEU A 214 6.33 -1.91 20.31
N GLN A 215 5.02 -2.12 20.12
CA GLN A 215 4.47 -3.46 19.90
C GLN A 215 5.02 -4.08 18.61
N TYR A 216 5.09 -3.29 17.54
CA TYR A 216 5.63 -3.66 16.25
C TYR A 216 7.11 -4.06 16.35
N GLY A 217 7.94 -3.19 16.95
CA GLY A 217 9.35 -3.44 17.17
C GLY A 217 9.60 -4.72 17.95
N GLU A 218 8.86 -4.94 19.04
CA GLU A 218 8.99 -6.16 19.84
C GLU A 218 8.57 -7.41 19.06
N ARG A 219 7.43 -7.37 18.36
CA ARG A 219 6.83 -8.57 17.80
C ARG A 219 7.34 -8.93 16.41
N VAL A 220 7.62 -7.95 15.55
CA VAL A 220 8.12 -8.19 14.20
C VAL A 220 9.64 -8.26 14.18
N TRP A 221 10.30 -7.43 14.98
CA TRP A 221 11.77 -7.27 14.95
C TRP A 221 12.50 -7.78 16.20
N GLY A 222 11.79 -8.20 17.26
CA GLY A 222 12.41 -8.72 18.49
C GLY A 222 13.01 -7.64 19.41
N ILE A 223 12.68 -6.37 19.20
CA ILE A 223 13.28 -5.23 19.90
C ILE A 223 12.68 -5.09 21.32
N THR A 224 13.44 -5.53 22.33
CA THR A 224 12.98 -5.65 23.73
C THR A 224 13.82 -4.89 24.76
N SER A 225 15.00 -4.40 24.37
CA SER A 225 15.91 -3.63 25.23
C SER A 225 16.00 -2.16 24.79
N GLY A 226 16.42 -1.28 25.70
CA GLY A 226 16.55 0.16 25.44
C GLY A 226 15.38 0.96 26.00
N THR A 227 15.53 2.28 25.92
CA THR A 227 14.48 3.26 26.25
C THR A 227 13.34 3.19 25.23
N ARG A 228 12.22 3.86 25.54
CA ARG A 228 11.08 3.95 24.61
C ARG A 228 11.50 4.51 23.25
N GLU A 229 12.21 5.64 23.26
CA GLU A 229 12.64 6.32 22.03
C GLU A 229 13.62 5.47 21.23
N GLU A 230 14.63 4.88 21.88
CA GLU A 230 15.59 3.99 21.20
C GLU A 230 14.88 2.82 20.50
N ARG A 231 13.89 2.20 21.14
CA ARG A 231 13.13 1.08 20.55
C ARG A 231 12.24 1.51 19.39
N ILE A 232 11.67 2.71 19.47
CA ILE A 232 10.87 3.28 18.38
C ILE A 232 11.76 3.58 17.17
N ASP A 233 12.88 4.26 17.39
CA ASP A 233 13.85 4.59 16.35
C ASP A 233 14.41 3.32 15.69
N GLU A 234 14.74 2.29 16.48
CA GLU A 234 15.22 1.00 15.97
C GLU A 234 14.17 0.28 15.11
N ALA A 235 12.89 0.32 15.49
CA ALA A 235 11.82 -0.27 14.69
C ALA A 235 11.60 0.45 13.35
N ILE A 236 11.71 1.78 13.33
CA ILE A 236 11.66 2.57 12.09
C ILE A 236 12.88 2.28 11.22
N CYS A 237 14.07 2.21 11.82
CA CYS A 237 15.31 1.88 11.13
C CYS A 237 15.24 0.50 10.44
N HIS A 238 14.81 -0.54 11.17
CA HIS A 238 14.63 -1.88 10.59
C HIS A 238 13.59 -1.92 9.47
N THR A 239 12.54 -1.09 9.54
CA THR A 239 11.57 -0.96 8.46
C THR A 239 12.22 -0.39 7.19
N GLU A 240 13.04 0.64 7.33
CA GLU A 240 13.77 1.21 6.22
C GLU A 240 14.81 0.23 5.64
N GLU A 241 15.58 -0.43 6.52
CA GLU A 241 16.56 -1.44 6.13
C GLU A 241 15.91 -2.60 5.38
N PHE A 242 14.71 -3.02 5.80
CA PHE A 242 13.94 -4.02 5.07
C PHE A 242 13.66 -3.57 3.64
N PHE A 243 13.12 -2.37 3.41
CA PHE A 243 12.89 -1.88 2.06
C PHE A 243 14.18 -1.73 1.25
N ARG A 244 15.26 -1.22 1.85
CA ARG A 244 16.58 -1.17 1.20
C ARG A 244 17.11 -2.56 0.84
N SER A 245 16.85 -3.57 1.68
CA SER A 245 17.26 -4.97 1.41
C SER A 245 16.55 -5.56 0.18
N LEU A 246 15.36 -5.05 -0.18
CA LEU A 246 14.65 -5.41 -1.41
C LEU A 246 15.28 -4.78 -2.66
N GLY A 247 16.22 -3.85 -2.50
CA GLY A 247 16.81 -3.06 -3.58
C GLY A 247 16.00 -1.82 -3.95
N LEU A 248 15.12 -1.35 -3.07
CA LEU A 248 14.38 -0.10 -3.23
C LEU A 248 15.16 1.05 -2.56
N THR A 249 15.08 2.23 -3.15
CA THR A 249 15.52 3.47 -2.50
C THR A 249 14.46 3.92 -1.48
N THR A 250 14.88 4.68 -0.48
CA THR A 250 14.00 5.12 0.63
C THR A 250 14.10 6.62 0.88
N ARG A 251 14.70 7.36 -0.06
CA ARG A 251 14.81 8.82 -0.06
C ARG A 251 14.40 9.40 -1.40
N LEU A 252 13.77 10.57 -1.39
CA LEU A 252 13.28 11.23 -2.60
C LEU A 252 14.43 11.65 -3.52
N HIS A 253 15.56 12.10 -2.95
CA HIS A 253 16.70 12.52 -3.76
C HIS A 253 17.35 11.37 -4.55
N GLU A 254 17.26 10.13 -4.05
CA GLU A 254 17.76 8.93 -4.75
C GLU A 254 16.98 8.68 -6.06
N GLU A 255 15.73 9.15 -6.15
CA GLU A 255 14.86 9.09 -7.33
C GLU A 255 14.80 10.42 -8.12
N ASN A 256 15.69 11.37 -7.83
CA ASN A 256 15.72 12.71 -8.43
C ASN A 256 14.44 13.55 -8.16
N ILE A 257 13.77 13.29 -7.03
CA ILE A 257 12.59 14.04 -6.59
C ILE A 257 13.04 15.06 -5.55
N GLY A 258 12.76 16.34 -5.82
CA GLY A 258 13.20 17.46 -4.98
C GLY A 258 12.06 18.31 -4.41
N GLN A 259 12.45 19.43 -3.79
CA GLN A 259 11.56 20.34 -3.06
C GLN A 259 10.32 20.80 -3.84
N ASP A 260 10.44 21.02 -5.16
CA ASP A 260 9.30 21.47 -5.99
C ASP A 260 8.13 20.47 -5.96
N THR A 261 8.42 19.17 -5.89
CA THR A 261 7.39 18.14 -5.77
C THR A 261 6.70 18.20 -4.42
N ILE A 262 7.48 18.43 -3.35
CA ILE A 262 6.96 18.54 -1.99
C ILE A 262 5.97 19.70 -1.88
N LEU A 263 6.34 20.87 -2.43
CA LEU A 263 5.48 22.05 -2.44
C LEU A 263 4.21 21.84 -3.28
N GLU A 264 4.31 21.15 -4.41
CA GLU A 264 3.14 20.82 -5.23
C GLU A 264 2.18 19.86 -4.51
N ILE A 265 2.70 18.84 -3.80
CA ILE A 265 1.87 17.93 -2.99
C ILE A 265 1.19 18.68 -1.85
N GLU A 266 1.92 19.53 -1.12
CA GLU A 266 1.35 20.39 -0.08
C GLU A 266 0.20 21.25 -0.62
N ARG A 267 0.41 21.91 -1.77
CA ARG A 267 -0.61 22.73 -2.44
C ARG A 267 -1.86 21.92 -2.77
N ARG A 268 -1.72 20.75 -3.41
CA ARG A 268 -2.83 19.86 -3.77
C ARG A 268 -3.60 19.36 -2.55
N PHE A 269 -2.90 18.99 -1.48
CA PHE A 269 -3.52 18.58 -0.23
C PHE A 269 -4.33 19.72 0.41
N ASN A 270 -3.78 20.94 0.41
CA ASN A 270 -4.46 22.12 0.94
C ASN A 270 -5.71 22.49 0.14
N GLU A 271 -5.64 22.45 -1.20
CA GLU A 271 -6.79 22.74 -2.08
C GLU A 271 -7.95 21.76 -1.87
N ARG A 272 -7.63 20.50 -1.56
CA ARG A 272 -8.63 19.46 -1.28
C ARG A 272 -9.10 19.46 0.18
N GLY A 273 -8.50 20.27 1.06
CA GLY A 273 -8.77 20.22 2.49
C GLY A 273 -8.43 18.88 3.12
N ALA A 274 -7.37 18.21 2.63
CA ALA A 274 -6.99 16.86 3.01
C ALA A 274 -6.73 16.73 4.52
N LYS A 275 -7.27 15.66 5.10
CA LYS A 275 -7.11 15.26 6.50
C LYS A 275 -7.04 13.73 6.58
N TYR A 276 -5.91 13.18 6.16
CA TYR A 276 -5.66 11.73 6.19
C TYR A 276 -5.09 11.29 7.55
N GLY A 277 -4.85 9.99 7.69
CA GLY A 277 -4.47 9.38 8.96
C GLY A 277 -5.68 8.96 9.78
N GLU A 278 -5.48 8.00 10.68
CA GLU A 278 -6.50 7.46 11.57
C GLU A 278 -7.11 8.52 12.48
N ASN A 279 -6.36 9.60 12.73
CA ASN A 279 -6.76 10.76 13.52
C ASN A 279 -7.12 11.99 12.67
N GLY A 280 -7.07 11.89 11.34
CA GLY A 280 -7.31 13.01 10.42
C GLY A 280 -6.31 14.17 10.59
N ASN A 281 -5.10 13.89 11.06
CA ASN A 281 -4.06 14.87 11.37
C ASN A 281 -3.04 15.07 10.23
N VAL A 282 -3.02 14.20 9.21
CA VAL A 282 -2.14 14.37 8.04
C VAL A 282 -2.76 15.37 7.06
N THR A 283 -2.51 16.64 7.34
CA THR A 283 -2.81 17.79 6.48
C THR A 283 -1.71 18.05 5.44
N GLY A 284 -1.88 19.01 4.54
CA GLY A 284 -0.83 19.41 3.59
C GLY A 284 0.49 19.80 4.26
N ALA A 285 0.43 20.51 5.39
CA ALA A 285 1.63 20.88 6.16
C ALA A 285 2.33 19.66 6.79
N VAL A 286 1.57 18.65 7.23
CA VAL A 286 2.13 17.40 7.78
C VAL A 286 2.70 16.53 6.65
N ALA A 287 1.99 16.42 5.52
CA ALA A 287 2.48 15.73 4.34
C ALA A 287 3.81 16.34 3.84
N ARG A 288 3.94 17.67 3.88
CA ARG A 288 5.20 18.36 3.61
C ARG A 288 6.30 17.93 4.58
N ARG A 289 6.05 17.96 5.89
CA ARG A 289 7.06 17.53 6.90
C ARG A 289 7.50 16.08 6.68
N ILE A 290 6.57 15.19 6.35
CA ILE A 290 6.85 13.78 6.00
C ILE A 290 7.79 13.73 4.80
N LEU A 291 7.44 14.43 3.71
CA LEU A 291 8.26 14.44 2.49
C LEU A 291 9.62 15.12 2.69
N GLU A 292 9.72 16.17 3.50
CA GLU A 292 11.00 16.80 3.87
C GLU A 292 11.87 15.87 4.71
N THR A 293 11.25 15.04 5.56
CA THR A 293 11.96 13.97 6.30
C THR A 293 12.44 12.85 5.38
N ALA A 294 11.70 12.59 4.30
CA ALA A 294 12.04 11.63 3.26
C ALA A 294 13.01 12.18 2.20
N LEU A 295 13.39 13.47 2.26
CA LEU A 295 14.20 14.12 1.22
C LEU A 295 15.62 13.58 1.17
#